data_AF-A0A836RZL7-F1
#
_entry.id   AF-A0A836RZL7-F1
#
_cell.length_a   1.000
_cell.length_b   1.000
_cell.length_c   1.000
_cell.angle_alpha   90.00
_cell.angle_beta   90.00
_cell.angle_gamma   90.00
#
_symmetry.space_group_name_H-M   'P 1'
#
loop_
_entity.id
_entity.type
_entity.pdbx_description
1 polymer ?
#
loop_
_entity_poly.entity_id
_entity_poly.type
_entity_poly.pdbx_seq_one_letter_code
_entity_poly.pdbx_strand_id
1 'polypeptide(L)' 'MRSSATQQRQGEVPQEPRPTANIENIVATVSLDQTLDLRMIERSILTVEYNPEQFPGLVYRLDSPKVTAL' A
#
# COMPACT_ATOMS: atom_id res chain seq x y z
N MET A 1 -8.60 -67.38 16.53
CA MET A 1 -9.33 -66.22 17.08
C MET A 1 -8.32 -65.12 17.34
N ARG A 2 -8.50 -63.94 16.70
CA ARG A 2 -8.08 -62.59 17.13
C ARG A 2 -6.56 -62.35 17.19
N SER A 3 -5.97 -61.31 16.62
CA SER A 3 -6.47 -60.19 15.83
C SER A 3 -5.25 -59.54 15.17
N SER A 4 -5.41 -59.14 13.92
CA SER A 4 -4.49 -58.32 13.16
C SER A 4 -4.36 -56.94 13.80
N ALA A 5 -3.17 -56.60 14.30
CA ALA A 5 -2.84 -55.22 14.63
C ALA A 5 -2.36 -54.53 13.34
N THR A 6 -3.32 -54.13 12.51
CA THR A 6 -3.08 -53.21 11.39
C THR A 6 -2.72 -51.86 11.99
N GLN A 7 -1.42 -51.61 12.16
CA GLN A 7 -0.87 -50.30 12.49
C GLN A 7 -1.21 -49.35 11.33
N GLN A 8 -2.27 -48.56 11.51
CA GLN A 8 -2.63 -47.48 10.60
C GLN A 8 -1.49 -46.45 10.61
N ARG A 9 -0.70 -46.41 9.53
CA ARG A 9 0.17 -45.27 9.24
C ARG A 9 -0.75 -44.10 8.92
N GLN A 10 -0.95 -43.20 9.89
CA GLN A 10 -1.48 -41.87 9.59
C GLN A 10 -0.50 -41.24 8.61
N GLY A 11 -0.95 -41.04 7.37
CA GLY A 11 -0.19 -40.25 6.41
C GLY A 11 -0.07 -38.83 6.95
N GLU A 12 1.15 -38.33 7.12
CA GLU A 12 1.38 -36.90 7.28
C GLU A 12 0.76 -36.20 6.07
N VAL A 13 -0.28 -35.42 6.32
CA VAL A 13 -0.82 -34.51 5.31
C VAL A 13 0.27 -33.47 5.05
N PRO A 14 0.79 -33.33 3.81
CA PRO A 14 1.73 -32.27 3.50
C PRO A 14 1.08 -30.93 3.87
N GLN A 15 1.66 -30.22 4.84
CA GLN A 15 1.21 -28.87 5.13
C GLN A 15 1.67 -27.98 3.98
N GLU A 16 0.78 -27.72 3.02
CA GLU A 16 1.07 -26.74 1.99
C GLU A 16 1.29 -25.37 2.66
N PRO A 17 2.35 -24.63 2.30
CA PRO A 17 2.65 -23.34 2.89
C PRO A 17 1.47 -22.41 2.67
N ARG A 18 0.96 -21.81 3.75
CA ARG A 18 -0.13 -20.84 3.65
C ARG A 18 0.34 -19.63 2.87
N PRO A 19 -0.41 -19.16 1.87
CA PRO A 19 -0.03 -17.96 1.14
C PRO A 19 0.00 -16.77 2.10
N THR A 20 1.12 -16.04 2.10
CA THR A 20 1.26 -14.76 2.78
C THR A 20 1.06 -13.64 1.77
N ALA A 21 0.38 -12.56 2.20
CA ALA A 21 0.20 -11.36 1.40
C ALA A 21 0.83 -10.17 2.13
N ASN A 22 1.65 -9.40 1.42
CA ASN A 22 2.25 -8.17 1.90
C ASN A 22 1.67 -6.99 1.11
N ILE A 23 1.38 -5.90 1.80
CA ILE A 23 0.92 -4.65 1.16
C ILE A 23 2.16 -3.88 0.74
N GLU A 24 2.35 -3.74 -0.57
CA GLU A 24 3.51 -3.04 -1.15
C GLU A 24 3.24 -1.53 -1.33
N ASN A 25 2.00 -1.16 -1.63
CA ASN A 25 1.60 0.23 -1.83
C ASN A 25 0.09 0.40 -1.61
N ILE A 26 -0.32 1.61 -1.22
CA ILE A 26 -1.72 2.01 -1.08
C ILE A 26 -1.92 3.29 -1.88
N VAL A 27 -2.97 3.32 -2.71
CA VAL A 27 -3.43 4.53 -3.40
C VAL A 27 -4.77 4.93 -2.80
N ALA A 28 -4.89 6.19 -2.40
CA ALA A 28 -6.10 6.75 -1.80
C ALA A 28 -6.42 8.11 -2.45
N THR A 29 -7.70 8.47 -2.42
CA THR A 29 -8.19 9.78 -2.87
C THR A 29 -8.90 10.46 -1.71
N VAL A 30 -8.64 11.75 -1.53
CA VAL A 30 -9.28 12.58 -0.50
C VAL A 30 -9.90 13.78 -1.18
N SER A 31 -11.12 14.14 -0.78
CA SER A 31 -11.78 15.37 -1.21
C SER A 31 -11.71 16.39 -0.08
N LEU A 32 -11.09 17.54 -0.34
CA LEU A 32 -10.89 18.61 0.67
C LEU A 32 -12.05 19.61 0.75
N ASP A 33 -13.06 19.43 -0.12
CA ASP A 33 -14.29 20.24 -0.21
C ASP A 33 -14.06 21.76 -0.19
N GLN A 34 -12.94 22.20 -0.77
CA GLN A 34 -12.56 23.61 -0.86
C GLN A 34 -11.71 23.87 -2.11
N THR A 35 -11.73 25.10 -2.59
CA THR A 35 -10.83 25.54 -3.66
C THR A 35 -9.45 25.85 -3.09
N LEU A 36 -8.40 25.34 -3.74
CA LEU A 36 -7.01 25.57 -3.35
C LEU A 36 -6.31 26.47 -4.36
N ASP A 37 -5.56 27.45 -3.87
CA ASP A 37 -4.63 28.23 -4.69
C ASP A 37 -3.26 27.53 -4.72
N LEU A 38 -3.02 26.74 -5.77
CA LEU A 38 -1.77 25.98 -5.92
C LEU A 38 -0.53 26.88 -6.01
N ARG A 39 -0.65 28.12 -6.51
CA ARG A 39 0.47 29.06 -6.58
C ARG A 39 0.80 29.63 -5.20
N MET A 40 -0.22 29.87 -4.37
CA MET A 40 0.00 30.28 -2.98
C MET A 40 0.67 29.17 -2.17
N ILE A 41 0.22 27.93 -2.34
CA ILE A 41 0.76 26.76 -1.63
C ILE A 41 2.23 26.54 -2.01
N GLU A 42 2.55 26.60 -3.31
CA GLU A 42 3.94 26.46 -3.79
C GLU A 42 4.89 27.48 -3.18
N ARG A 43 4.47 28.75 -3.07
CA ARG A 43 5.27 29.80 -2.42
C ARG A 43 5.44 29.59 -0.92
N SER A 44 4.51 28.88 -0.29
CA SER A 44 4.47 28.69 1.17
C SER A 44 5.22 27.44 1.62
N ILE A 45 5.34 26.43 0.76
CA ILE A 45 5.92 25.12 1.10
C ILE A 45 7.03 24.79 0.10
N LEU A 46 8.29 24.89 0.53
CA LEU A 46 9.47 24.75 -0.35
C LEU A 46 9.63 23.37 -1.01
N THR A 47 9.01 22.33 -0.47
CA THR A 47 9.18 20.94 -0.92
C THR A 47 8.09 20.47 -1.90
N VAL A 48 7.16 21.36 -2.26
CA VAL A 48 6.15 21.05 -3.27
C VAL A 48 6.63 21.47 -4.66
N GLU A 49 6.19 20.73 -5.66
CA GLU A 49 6.50 21.01 -7.06
C GLU A 49 5.20 21.32 -7.81
N TYR A 50 5.15 22.48 -8.45
CA TYR A 50 4.00 22.89 -9.25
C TYR A 50 4.48 23.50 -10.58
N ASN A 51 4.19 22.78 -11.68
CA ASN A 51 4.46 23.24 -13.03
C ASN A 51 3.26 22.91 -13.94
N PRO A 52 2.30 23.84 -14.13
CA PRO A 52 1.06 23.59 -14.85
C PRO A 52 1.25 23.23 -16.33
N GLU A 53 2.40 23.57 -16.93
CA GLU A 53 2.74 23.19 -18.31
C GLU A 53 3.08 21.70 -18.44
N GLN A 54 3.55 21.06 -17.35
CA GLN A 54 3.90 19.64 -17.31
C GLN A 54 2.81 18.79 -16.66
N PHE A 55 2.22 19.29 -15.57
CA PHE A 55 1.17 18.61 -14.83
C PHE A 55 0.28 19.64 -14.10
N PRO A 56 -1.06 19.57 -14.23
CA PRO A 56 -1.95 20.58 -13.65
C PRO A 56 -2.09 20.52 -12.12
N GLY A 57 -1.67 19.43 -11.47
CA GLY A 57 -1.70 19.28 -10.01
C GLY A 57 -0.40 19.71 -9.32
N LEU A 58 -0.46 19.84 -8.00
CA LEU A 58 0.69 20.15 -7.16
C LEU A 58 1.21 18.83 -6.56
N VAL A 59 2.50 18.55 -6.75
CA VAL A 59 3.11 17.33 -6.23
C VAL A 59 3.78 17.63 -4.91
N TYR A 60 3.37 16.95 -3.85
CA TYR A 60 3.99 17.06 -2.53
C TYR A 60 4.59 15.73 -2.08
N ARG A 61 5.89 15.73 -1.78
CA ARG A 61 6.63 14.55 -1.31
C ARG A 61 6.99 14.68 0.16
N LEU A 62 6.55 13.69 0.94
CA LEU A 62 6.83 13.54 2.36
C LEU A 62 7.84 12.41 2.55
N ASP A 63 8.87 12.66 3.37
CA ASP A 63 9.91 11.66 3.63
C ASP A 63 9.50 10.64 4.71
N SER A 64 8.72 11.06 5.70
CA SER A 64 8.28 10.22 6.82
C SER A 64 6.85 10.56 7.26
N PRO A 65 5.85 9.70 6.98
CA PRO A 65 5.94 8.48 6.16
C PRO A 65 6.26 8.79 4.69
N LYS A 66 6.86 7.83 3.98
CA LYS A 66 7.16 7.97 2.54
C LYS A 66 5.87 8.02 1.74
N VAL A 67 5.44 9.23 1.37
CA VAL A 67 4.16 9.49 0.71
C VAL A 67 4.33 10.55 -0.37
N THR A 68 3.63 10.36 -1.49
CA THR A 68 3.44 11.40 -2.51
C THR A 68 1.96 11.75 -2.57
N ALA A 69 1.64 13.03 -2.36
CA ALA A 69 0.30 13.58 -2.55
C ALA A 69 0.22 14.38 -3.85
N LEU A 70 -0.94 14.33 -4.50
CA LEU A 70 -1.28 14.99 -5.75
C LEU A 70 -2.58 15.78 -5.60
#